data_AF-A0A7L1ETE3-F1
#
_entry.id   AF-A0A7L1ETE3-F1
#
_cell.length_a   1.000
_cell.length_b   1.000
_cell.length_c   1.000
_cell.angle_alpha   90.00
_cell.angle_beta   90.00
_cell.angle_gamma   90.00
#
_symmetry.space_group_name_H-M   'P 1'
#
loop_
_entity.id
_entity.type
_entity.pdbx_description
1 polymer ?
#
loop_
_entity_poly.entity_id
_entity_poly.type
_entity_poly.pdbx_seq_one_letter_code
_entity_poly.pdbx_strand_id
1 'polypeptide(L)' 'FFSPDIAAPARAEVQQEPFLETTVGTGINISCSHPNIQTNELIYWYRQPPGRGPEFLISAQKGYKELP' A
#
# COMPACT_ATOMS: atom_id res chain seq x y z
N PHE A 1 -26.29 -27.53 -0.77
CA PHE A 1 -25.86 -26.52 -1.76
C PHE A 1 -25.29 -25.34 -1.01
N PHE A 2 -23.98 -25.34 -0.76
CA PHE A 2 -23.30 -24.18 -0.16
C PHE A 2 -23.04 -23.18 -1.29
N SER A 3 -23.80 -22.08 -1.30
CA SER A 3 -23.47 -20.92 -2.13
C SER A 3 -22.29 -20.20 -1.46
N PRO A 4 -21.15 -20.02 -2.15
CA PRO A 4 -20.13 -19.11 -1.65
C PRO A 4 -20.65 -17.70 -1.98
N ASP A 5 -21.09 -16.96 -0.98
CA ASP A 5 -21.13 -15.52 -1.11
C ASP A 5 -19.69 -15.06 -1.35
N ILE A 6 -19.42 -14.67 -2.58
CA ILE A 6 -18.16 -14.03 -2.97
C ILE A 6 -18.14 -12.71 -2.21
N ALA A 7 -17.58 -12.72 -1.00
CA ALA A 7 -17.29 -11.51 -0.26
C ALA A 7 -16.41 -10.64 -1.18
N ALA A 8 -16.99 -9.55 -1.68
CA ALA A 8 -16.23 -8.57 -2.42
C ALA A 8 -15.09 -8.12 -1.52
N PRO A 9 -13.84 -8.03 -2.01
CA PRO A 9 -12.75 -7.52 -1.21
C PRO A 9 -13.16 -6.14 -0.70
N ALA A 10 -13.17 -5.96 0.61
CA ALA A 10 -13.38 -4.65 1.21
C ALA A 10 -12.28 -3.74 0.65
N ARG A 11 -12.66 -2.80 -0.22
CA ARG A 11 -11.71 -1.83 -0.75
C ARG A 11 -11.36 -0.91 0.41
N ALA A 12 -10.10 -0.93 0.83
CA ALA A 12 -9.57 0.18 1.62
C ALA A 12 -9.77 1.46 0.81
N GLU A 13 -10.19 2.55 1.44
CA GLU A 13 -10.36 3.88 0.82
C GLU A 13 -9.00 4.53 0.52
N VAL A 14 -8.16 3.84 -0.26
CA VAL A 14 -6.80 4.26 -0.60
C VAL A 14 -6.74 4.60 -2.08
N GLN A 15 -6.40 5.85 -2.38
CA GLN A 15 -6.11 6.31 -3.73
C GLN A 15 -4.58 6.30 -3.93
N GLN A 16 -4.11 5.50 -4.91
CA GLN A 16 -2.72 5.47 -5.37
C GLN A 16 -2.66 5.39 -6.90
N GLU A 17 -1.57 5.87 -7.50
CA GLU A 17 -1.36 5.70 -8.93
C GLU A 17 -1.16 4.21 -9.26
N PRO A 18 -1.95 3.63 -10.17
CA PRO A 18 -1.96 2.18 -10.40
C PRO A 18 -0.71 1.69 -11.16
N PHE A 19 -0.01 2.60 -11.84
CA PHE A 19 1.12 2.27 -12.69
C PHE A 19 2.09 3.45 -12.78
N LEU A 20 3.39 3.15 -12.79
CA LEU A 20 4.45 4.12 -13.00
C LEU A 20 5.60 3.47 -13.75
N GLU A 21 6.01 4.05 -14.87
CA GLU A 21 7.22 3.68 -15.60
C GLU A 21 8.29 4.75 -15.42
N THR A 22 9.53 4.30 -15.21
CA THR A 22 10.67 5.19 -15.04
C THR A 22 11.93 4.55 -15.57
N THR A 23 12.96 5.37 -15.77
CA THR A 23 14.30 4.89 -16.13
C THR A 23 15.04 4.33 -14.92
N VAL A 24 15.85 3.30 -15.14
CA VAL A 24 16.67 2.71 -14.07
C VAL A 24 17.61 3.75 -13.47
N GLY A 25 17.68 3.81 -12.14
CA GLY A 25 18.47 4.82 -11.41
C GLY A 25 17.71 6.12 -11.11
N THR A 26 16.49 6.29 -11.63
CA THR A 26 15.61 7.40 -11.28
C THR A 26 14.85 7.08 -9.99
N GLY A 27 14.94 7.99 -9.01
CA GLY A 27 14.12 7.91 -7.80
C GLY A 27 12.66 8.17 -8.13
N ILE A 28 11.76 7.36 -7.57
CA ILE A 28 10.32 7.51 -7.71
C ILE A 28 9.67 7.92 -6.39
N ASN A 29 8.51 8.57 -6.49
CA ASN A 29 7.67 8.86 -5.35
C ASN A 29 6.33 8.15 -5.52
N ILE A 30 5.99 7.29 -4.57
CA ILE A 30 4.70 6.59 -4.55
C ILE A 30 3.85 7.25 -3.48
N SER A 31 2.75 7.87 -3.89
CA SER A 31 1.83 8.56 -3.00
C SER A 31 0.62 7.69 -2.66
N CYS A 32 0.13 7.85 -1.45
CA CYS A 32 -1.09 7.22 -0.94
C CYS A 32 -1.90 8.29 -0.22
N SER A 33 -3.18 8.41 -0.55
CA SER A 33 -4.12 9.25 0.18
C SER A 33 -5.07 8.38 1.00
N HIS A 34 -5.07 8.58 2.32
CA HIS A 34 -5.99 7.94 3.26
C HIS A 34 -6.63 9.04 4.14
N PRO A 35 -7.72 9.69 3.67
CA PRO A 35 -8.25 10.91 4.30
C PRO A 35 -8.74 10.69 5.74
N ASN A 36 -9.27 9.50 6.02
CA ASN A 36 -9.87 9.15 7.30
C ASN A 36 -8.90 8.46 8.28
N ILE A 37 -7.59 8.44 7.99
CA ILE A 37 -6.62 7.75 8.84
C ILE A 37 -6.45 8.46 10.20
N GLN A 38 -6.49 7.67 11.27
CA GLN A 38 -6.25 8.12 12.63
C GLN A 38 -4.74 8.18 12.91
N THR A 39 -4.33 9.03 13.86
CA THR A 39 -2.90 9.24 14.16
C THR A 39 -2.21 8.02 14.75
N ASN A 40 -2.96 7.12 15.38
CA ASN A 40 -2.48 5.87 15.94
C ASN A 40 -2.45 4.70 14.93
N GLU A 41 -2.94 4.91 13.71
CA GLU A 41 -2.93 3.89 12.66
C GLU A 41 -1.61 3.90 11.89
N LEU A 42 -1.15 2.71 11.51
CA LEU A 42 0.08 2.50 10.76
C LEU A 42 -0.26 2.23 9.28
N ILE A 43 0.38 2.99 8.40
CA ILE A 43 0.44 2.72 6.97
C ILE A 43 1.67 1.85 6.73
N TYR A 44 1.45 0.63 6.25
CA TYR A 44 2.52 -0.29 5.88
C TYR A 44 2.72 -0.28 4.36
N TRP A 45 3.97 -0.11 3.93
CA TRP A 45 4.36 -0.19 2.53
C TRP A 45 5.03 -1.52 2.24
N TYR A 46 4.58 -2.18 1.18
CA TYR A 46 5.14 -3.44 0.71
C TYR A 46 5.50 -3.33 -0.77
N ARG A 47 6.51 -4.08 -1.21
CA ARG A 47 6.73 -4.37 -2.64
C ARG A 47 6.52 -5.87 -2.88
N GLN A 48 5.96 -6.21 -4.03
CA GLN A 48 5.81 -7.61 -4.43
C GLN A 48 6.37 -7.83 -5.84
N PRO A 49 7.62 -8.30 -5.95
CA PRO A 49 8.21 -8.69 -7.23
C PRO A 49 7.48 -9.90 -7.83
N PRO A 50 7.46 -10.05 -9.17
CA PRO A 50 6.88 -11.22 -9.81
C PRO A 50 7.46 -12.53 -9.25
N GLY A 51 6.58 -13.46 -8.88
CA GLY A 51 6.95 -14.77 -8.33
C GLY A 51 7.46 -14.76 -6.89
N ARG A 52 7.41 -13.63 -6.17
CA ARG A 52 7.78 -13.52 -4.75
C ARG A 52 6.59 -13.11 -3.87
N GLY A 53 6.73 -13.38 -2.57
CA GLY A 53 5.81 -12.87 -1.56
C GLY A 53 5.98 -11.36 -1.32
N PRO A 54 5.06 -10.72 -0.58
CA PRO A 54 5.21 -9.33 -0.17
C PRO A 54 6.48 -9.12 0.68
N GLU A 55 7.26 -8.10 0.32
CA GLU A 55 8.44 -7.65 1.06
C GLU A 55 8.09 -6.33 1.75
N PHE A 56 8.22 -6.27 3.08
CA PHE A 56 8.02 -5.05 3.85
C PHE A 56 9.09 -4.01 3.50
N LEU A 57 8.66 -2.76 3.34
CA LEU A 57 9.55 -1.62 3.06
C LEU A 57 9.65 -0.69 4.26
N ILE A 58 8.52 -0.13 4.68
CA ILE A 58 8.48 0.94 5.67
C ILE A 58 7.09 1.05 6.29
N SER A 59 7.02 1.54 7.53
CA SER A 59 5.77 1.94 8.18
C SER A 59 5.77 3.45 8.46
N ALA A 60 4.61 4.07 8.28
CA ALA A 60 4.40 5.48 8.57
C ALA A 60 3.12 5.68 9.38
N GLN A 61 3.12 6.70 10.23
CA GLN A 61 1.94 7.20 10.93
C GLN A 61 1.60 8.59 10.40
N LYS A 62 0.39 9.07 10.65
CA LYS A 62 0.04 10.44 10.31
C LYS A 62 0.98 11.41 11.02
N GLY A 63 1.81 12.13 10.25
CA GLY A 63 2.79 13.09 10.78
C GLY A 63 4.15 12.51 11.18
N TYR A 64 4.38 11.20 11.01
CA TYR A 64 5.67 10.57 11.32
C TYR A 64 6.00 9.43 10.35
N LYS A 65 7.29 9.26 10.03
CA LYS A 65 7.78 8.11 9.25
C LYS A 65 8.91 7.43 10.02
N GLU A 66 8.81 6.12 10.18
CA GLU A 66 9.86 5.31 10.79
C GLU A 66 10.62 4.61 9.66
N LEU A 67 11.93 4.86 9.56
CA LEU A 67 12.79 4.22 8.56
C LEU A 67 13.41 2.95 9.17
N PRO A 68 13.49 1.84 8.44
CA PRO A 68 14.20 0.64 8.90
C PRO A 68 15.71 0.85 9.03
#